data_AF-C2KKC1-F1
#
_entry.id   AF-C2KKC1-F1
#
_cell.length_a   1.000
_cell.length_b   1.000
_cell.length_c   1.000
_cell.angle_alpha   90.00
_cell.angle_beta   90.00
_cell.angle_gamma   90.00
#
_symmetry.space_group_name_H-M   'P 1'
#
loop_
_entity.id
_entity.type
_entity.pdbx_description
1 polymer ?
#
loop_
_entity_poly.entity_id
_entity_poly.type
_entity_poly.pdbx_seq_one_letter_code
_entity_poly.pdbx_strand_id
1 'polypeptide(L)'
;LIFALKQFMSLLLLTIIFSYLAMSVAKPLAHFLKISRALSIALVYIIFISVVSLAIQHGAATLIEQIKSMITLAMNWNGQDNALLQDVYKNVNQYTSMFNSKDLISESLSQLNHIGHVIYQLVLALLFSFIFSMTYPKLRLWSMNFLHSPFKKIFGEFYIIVHRFIIILGKLFEIQLIICTINTALMFLVLLSLHFPYLLGFTILIFVLGLIPVFGVVISLVPLTITV
;
A
#
# COMPACT_ATOMS: atom_id res chain seq x y z
N LEU A 1 -29.46 -2.76 3.87
CA LEU A 1 -28.36 -3.46 3.15
C LEU A 1 -27.28 -2.49 2.67
N ILE A 2 -27.62 -1.44 1.91
CA ILE A 2 -26.67 -0.45 1.34
C ILE A 2 -25.85 0.29 2.42
N PHE A 3 -26.48 0.70 3.53
CA PHE A 3 -25.78 1.35 4.64
C PHE A 3 -24.77 0.43 5.36
N ALA A 4 -25.10 -0.86 5.50
CA ALA A 4 -24.18 -1.85 6.08
C ALA A 4 -23.01 -2.15 5.13
N LEU A 5 -23.27 -2.23 3.82
CA LEU A 5 -22.22 -2.45 2.82
C LEU A 5 -21.19 -1.31 2.82
N LYS A 6 -21.62 -0.05 3.00
CA LYS A 6 -20.76 1.14 3.03
C LYS A 6 -19.57 0.99 3.98
N GLN A 7 -19.79 0.43 5.16
CA GLN A 7 -18.75 0.24 6.17
C GLN A 7 -17.75 -0.86 5.78
N PHE A 8 -18.19 -1.85 4.99
CA PHE A 8 -17.33 -2.90 4.45
C PHE A 8 -16.69 -2.54 3.11
N MET A 9 -17.13 -1.48 2.42
CA MET A 9 -16.63 -1.12 1.09
C MET A 9 -15.11 -0.95 1.06
N SER A 10 -14.54 -0.26 2.05
CA SER A 10 -13.09 -0.05 2.11
C SER A 10 -12.32 -1.36 2.33
N LEU A 11 -12.83 -2.23 3.20
CA LEU A 11 -12.25 -3.56 3.42
C LEU A 11 -12.38 -4.45 2.19
N LEU A 12 -13.52 -4.42 1.51
CA LEU A 12 -13.80 -5.20 0.30
C LEU A 12 -12.92 -4.73 -0.86
N LEU A 13 -12.82 -3.41 -1.04
CA LEU A 13 -11.92 -2.78 -2.03
C LEU A 13 -10.47 -3.22 -1.79
N LEU A 14 -9.98 -3.09 -0.56
CA LEU A 14 -8.61 -3.45 -0.20
C LEU A 14 -8.36 -4.96 -0.39
N THR A 15 -9.34 -5.79 -0.03
CA THR A 15 -9.32 -7.24 -0.26
C THR A 15 -9.22 -7.57 -1.76
N ILE A 16 -9.99 -6.89 -2.60
CA ILE A 16 -9.95 -7.04 -4.06
C ILE A 16 -8.58 -6.64 -4.60
N ILE A 17 -8.07 -5.47 -4.20
CA ILE A 17 -6.80 -4.92 -4.67
C ILE A 17 -5.67 -5.88 -4.33
N PHE A 18 -5.53 -6.26 -3.06
CA PHE A 18 -4.51 -7.21 -2.62
C PHE A 18 -4.64 -8.56 -3.34
N SER A 19 -5.86 -9.03 -3.58
CA SER A 19 -6.08 -10.32 -4.23
C SER A 19 -5.66 -10.28 -5.69
N TYR A 20 -6.01 -9.19 -6.38
CA TYR A 20 -5.61 -8.97 -7.75
C TYR A 20 -4.08 -8.89 -7.87
N LEU A 21 -3.45 -8.10 -7.02
CA LEU A 21 -2.01 -7.89 -7.02
C LEU A 21 -1.27 -9.21 -6.74
N ALA A 22 -1.70 -9.93 -5.70
CA ALA A 22 -1.14 -11.23 -5.35
C ALA A 22 -1.28 -12.25 -6.49
N MET A 23 -2.44 -12.29 -7.15
CA MET A 23 -2.64 -13.18 -8.31
C MET A 23 -1.84 -12.76 -9.54
N SER A 24 -1.62 -11.46 -9.77
CA SER A 24 -0.79 -10.98 -10.87
C SER A 24 0.67 -11.38 -10.70
N VAL A 25 1.18 -11.36 -9.46
CA VAL A 25 2.55 -11.78 -9.13
C VAL A 25 2.68 -13.30 -9.00
N ALA A 26 1.67 -13.99 -8.45
CA ALA A 26 1.74 -15.45 -8.24
C ALA A 26 1.73 -16.25 -9.55
N LYS A 27 1.08 -15.77 -10.62
CA LYS A 27 1.10 -16.46 -11.92
C LYS A 27 2.50 -16.59 -12.54
N PRO A 28 3.26 -15.51 -12.77
CA PRO A 28 4.61 -15.60 -13.30
C PRO A 28 5.54 -16.31 -12.30
N LEU A 29 5.34 -16.11 -10.99
CA LEU A 29 6.16 -16.75 -9.96
C LEU A 29 5.97 -18.27 -9.91
N ALA A 30 4.73 -18.77 -10.03
CA ALA A 30 4.44 -20.20 -10.10
C ALA A 30 5.10 -20.85 -11.32
N HIS A 31 5.11 -20.16 -12.46
CA HIS A 31 5.76 -20.64 -13.68
C HIS A 31 7.29 -20.66 -13.52
N PHE A 32 7.87 -19.60 -12.95
CA PHE A 32 9.32 -19.49 -12.73
C PHE A 32 9.84 -20.53 -11.74
N LEU A 33 9.12 -20.77 -10.64
CA LEU A 33 9.53 -21.72 -9.60
C LEU A 33 9.01 -23.16 -9.83
N LYS A 34 8.14 -23.39 -10.82
CA LYS A 34 7.47 -24.69 -11.09
C LYS A 34 6.73 -25.27 -9.87
N ILE A 35 6.14 -24.40 -9.05
CA ILE A 35 5.44 -24.76 -7.81
C ILE A 35 3.92 -24.80 -8.05
N SER A 36 3.17 -25.52 -7.20
CA SER A 36 1.71 -25.51 -7.24
C SER A 36 1.14 -24.09 -7.07
N ARG A 37 0.02 -23.79 -7.74
CA ARG A 37 -0.62 -22.46 -7.69
C ARG A 37 -0.88 -21.99 -6.25
N ALA A 38 -1.29 -22.91 -5.38
CA ALA A 38 -1.58 -22.65 -3.98
C ALA A 38 -0.33 -22.18 -3.21
N LEU A 39 0.78 -22.92 -3.34
CA LEU A 39 2.05 -22.58 -2.71
C LEU A 39 2.63 -21.26 -3.26
N SER A 40 2.49 -21.00 -4.56
CA SER A 40 2.93 -19.71 -5.12
C SER A 40 2.15 -18.53 -4.56
N ILE A 41 0.84 -18.67 -4.34
CA ILE A 41 0.04 -17.61 -3.70
C ILE A 41 0.53 -17.39 -2.27
N ALA A 42 0.69 -18.46 -1.47
CA ALA A 42 1.18 -18.35 -0.10
C ALA A 42 2.56 -17.66 -0.04
N LEU A 43 3.47 -18.03 -0.95
CA LEU A 43 4.81 -17.44 -1.03
C LEU A 43 4.77 -15.94 -1.34
N VAL A 44 3.88 -15.49 -2.25
CA VAL A 44 3.70 -14.05 -2.53
C VAL A 44 3.26 -13.28 -1.28
N TYR A 45 2.32 -13.80 -0.49
CA TYR A 45 1.90 -13.13 0.74
C TYR A 45 2.99 -13.09 1.80
N ILE A 46 3.79 -14.16 1.94
CA ILE A 46 4.93 -14.19 2.87
C ILE A 46 5.96 -13.13 2.48
N ILE A 47 6.32 -13.04 1.19
CA ILE A 47 7.24 -12.01 0.68
C ILE A 47 6.66 -10.62 0.93
N PHE A 48 5.39 -10.40 0.60
CA PHE A 48 4.73 -9.11 0.77
C PHE A 48 4.75 -8.65 2.24
N ILE A 49 4.35 -9.52 3.18
CA ILE A 49 4.36 -9.21 4.62
C ILE A 49 5.79 -8.92 5.10
N SER A 50 6.78 -9.68 4.61
CA SER A 50 8.19 -9.48 4.97
C SER A 50 8.69 -8.11 4.50
N VAL A 51 8.44 -7.75 3.24
CA VAL A 51 8.82 -6.45 2.67
C VAL A 51 8.15 -5.29 3.43
N VAL A 52 6.86 -5.41 3.73
CA VAL A 52 6.12 -4.38 4.48
C VAL A 52 6.68 -4.23 5.90
N SER A 53 6.97 -5.35 6.59
CA SER A 53 7.53 -5.32 7.94
C SER A 53 8.90 -4.64 7.97
N LEU A 54 9.78 -4.97 7.01
CA LEU A 54 11.09 -4.33 6.88
C LEU A 54 10.97 -2.84 6.55
N ALA A 55 10.04 -2.46 5.65
CA ALA A 55 9.80 -1.08 5.27
C ALA A 55 9.30 -0.23 6.44
N ILE A 56 8.43 -0.77 7.30
CA ILE A 56 7.95 -0.07 8.50
C ILE A 56 9.10 0.11 9.51
N GLN A 57 9.85 -0.95 9.79
CA GLN A 57 10.91 -0.92 10.81
C GLN A 57 12.09 -0.01 10.41
N HIS A 58 12.57 -0.13 9.18
CA HIS A 58 13.78 0.56 8.74
C HIS A 58 13.48 1.80 7.91
N GLY A 59 12.37 1.82 7.16
CA GLY A 59 12.08 2.90 6.21
C GLY A 59 11.84 4.24 6.91
N ALA A 60 10.99 4.26 7.94
CA ALA A 60 10.69 5.51 8.66
C ALA A 60 11.93 6.08 9.38
N ALA A 61 12.66 5.25 10.13
CA ALA A 61 13.86 5.69 10.86
C ALA A 61 14.95 6.21 9.90
N THR A 62 15.23 5.47 8.83
CA THR A 62 16.22 5.86 7.81
C THR A 62 15.85 7.18 7.14
N LEU A 63 14.58 7.37 6.77
CA LEU A 63 14.11 8.62 6.18
C LEU A 63 14.31 9.80 7.13
N ILE A 64 13.95 9.63 8.39
CA ILE A 64 14.03 10.68 9.41
C ILE A 64 15.48 11.10 9.65
N GLU A 65 16.40 10.15 9.84
CA GLU A 65 17.82 10.45 10.05
C GLU A 65 18.45 11.16 8.86
N GLN A 66 18.08 10.76 7.64
CA GLN A 66 18.59 11.40 6.43
C GLN A 66 18.04 12.81 6.26
N ILE A 67 16.74 13.03 6.53
CA ILE A 67 16.14 14.37 6.53
C ILE A 67 16.84 15.28 7.55
N LYS A 68 17.08 14.80 8.78
CA LYS A 68 17.82 15.57 9.79
C LYS A 68 19.20 16.00 9.31
N SER A 69 19.95 15.04 8.77
CA SER A 69 21.33 15.27 8.33
C SER A 69 21.38 16.30 7.19
N MET A 70 20.38 16.29 6.30
CA MET A 70 20.25 17.29 5.24
C MET A 70 19.89 18.67 5.75
N ILE A 71 18.99 18.77 6.74
CA ILE A 71 18.64 20.04 7.37
C ILE A 71 19.87 20.63 8.08
N THR A 72 20.65 19.81 8.80
CA THR A 72 21.88 20.25 9.48
C THR A 72 22.94 20.75 8.48
N LEU A 73 23.11 20.08 7.33
CA LEU A 73 23.99 20.56 6.27
C LEU A 73 23.51 21.89 5.67
N ALA A 74 22.20 22.05 5.45
CA ALA A 74 21.63 23.28 4.92
C ALA A 74 21.79 24.47 5.90
N MET A 75 21.66 24.23 7.20
CA MET A 75 21.90 25.26 8.23
C MET A 75 23.36 25.70 8.31
N ASN A 76 24.31 24.75 8.25
CA ASN A 76 25.74 25.07 8.30
C ASN A 76 26.25 25.80 7.04
N TRP A 77 25.63 25.58 5.88
CA TRP A 77 26.09 26.21 4.63
C TRP A 77 25.71 27.69 4.53
N ASN A 78 24.55 28.09 5.07
CA ASN A 78 24.02 29.42 4.78
C ASN A 78 24.29 30.49 5.85
N GLY A 79 24.76 30.14 7.06
CA GLY A 79 25.09 31.13 8.11
C GLY A 79 23.98 32.13 8.45
N GLN A 80 22.75 31.88 8.00
CA GLN A 80 21.62 32.80 8.02
C GLN A 80 20.50 32.12 8.81
N ASP A 81 20.06 32.79 9.88
CA ASP A 81 18.92 32.45 10.72
C ASP A 81 17.61 32.43 9.91
N ASN A 82 17.44 31.40 9.08
CA ASN A 82 16.17 31.15 8.41
C ASN A 82 15.24 30.48 9.42
N ALA A 83 14.36 31.27 10.05
CA ALA A 83 13.35 30.81 11.00
C ALA A 83 12.58 29.58 10.48
N LEU A 84 12.32 29.51 9.16
CA LEU A 84 11.69 28.36 8.50
C LEU A 84 12.50 27.06 8.62
N LEU A 85 13.83 27.11 8.48
CA LEU A 85 14.68 25.91 8.64
C LEU A 85 14.72 25.48 10.11
N GLN A 86 14.71 26.43 11.03
CA GLN A 86 14.70 26.15 12.47
C GLN A 86 13.37 25.53 12.93
N ASP A 87 12.24 26.00 12.40
CA ASP A 87 10.92 25.44 12.65
C ASP A 87 10.78 24.04 12.05
N VAL A 88 11.26 23.83 10.82
CA VAL A 88 11.30 22.49 10.20
C VAL A 88 12.19 21.54 11.01
N TYR A 89 13.35 21.97 11.48
CA TYR A 89 14.23 21.16 12.32
C TYR A 89 13.56 20.78 13.65
N LYS A 90 12.92 21.74 14.34
CA LYS A 90 12.17 21.47 15.58
C LYS A 90 11.04 20.46 15.35
N ASN A 91 10.25 20.65 14.30
CA ASN A 91 9.15 19.74 13.93
C ASN A 91 9.68 18.32 13.64
N VAL A 92 10.69 18.20 12.77
CA VAL A 92 11.31 16.90 12.45
C VAL A 92 11.87 16.24 13.72
N ASN A 93 12.54 16.98 14.59
CA ASN A 93 13.10 16.43 15.82
C ASN A 93 12.01 15.94 16.80
N GLN A 94 10.91 16.68 16.94
CA GLN A 94 9.76 16.31 17.75
C GLN A 94 9.09 15.01 17.25
N TYR A 95 8.91 14.87 15.93
CA TYR A 95 8.41 13.62 15.35
C TYR A 95 9.41 12.47 15.50
N THR A 96 10.71 12.75 15.47
CA THR A 96 11.73 11.72 15.65
C THR A 96 11.76 11.18 17.08
N SER A 97 11.63 12.06 18.08
CA SER A 97 11.54 11.63 19.48
C SER A 97 10.29 10.78 19.74
N MET A 98 9.19 11.00 19.00
CA MET A 98 8.06 10.08 19.02
C MET A 98 8.42 8.69 18.47
N PHE A 99 9.17 8.59 17.36
CA PHE A 99 9.54 7.30 16.78
C PHE A 99 10.65 6.54 17.54
N ASN A 100 11.57 7.24 18.21
CA ASN A 100 12.74 6.63 18.89
C ASN A 100 12.55 6.37 20.39
N SER A 101 11.64 7.07 21.07
CA SER A 101 11.47 6.86 22.51
C SER A 101 10.75 5.55 22.75
N LYS A 102 11.38 4.66 23.53
CA LYS A 102 10.81 3.39 24.00
C LYS A 102 9.56 3.57 24.89
N ASP A 103 9.13 4.81 25.09
CA ASP A 103 7.91 5.24 25.81
C ASP A 103 6.68 5.42 24.89
N LEU A 104 6.73 4.90 23.67
CA LEU A 104 5.60 4.87 22.70
C LEU A 104 4.30 4.26 23.24
N ILE A 105 4.34 3.54 24.36
CA ILE A 105 3.22 2.78 24.90
C ILE A 105 2.33 3.63 25.82
N SER A 106 2.85 4.63 26.52
CA SER A 106 2.10 5.35 27.56
C SER A 106 1.47 6.67 27.12
N GLU A 107 2.06 7.44 26.20
CA GLU A 107 1.53 8.75 25.79
C GLU A 107 0.76 8.76 24.46
N SER A 108 0.79 7.67 23.68
CA SER A 108 0.15 7.61 22.35
C SER A 108 -1.23 6.92 22.30
N LEU A 109 -1.80 6.56 23.45
CA LEU A 109 -2.99 5.69 23.52
C LEU A 109 -4.24 6.29 22.83
N SER A 110 -4.37 7.62 22.76
CA SER A 110 -5.51 8.28 22.11
C SER A 110 -5.36 8.43 20.58
N GLN A 111 -4.13 8.60 20.06
CA GLN A 111 -3.86 8.64 18.62
C GLN A 111 -3.67 7.24 18.01
N LEU A 112 -3.28 6.26 18.84
CA LEU A 112 -3.25 4.84 18.48
C LEU A 112 -4.60 4.30 18.08
N ASN A 113 -5.72 4.83 18.58
CA ASN A 113 -7.03 4.30 18.21
C ASN A 113 -7.35 4.50 16.72
N HIS A 114 -6.98 5.64 16.13
CA HIS A 114 -7.20 5.89 14.70
C HIS A 114 -6.20 5.11 13.83
N ILE A 115 -4.91 5.14 14.17
CA ILE A 115 -3.87 4.41 13.42
C ILE A 115 -4.07 2.89 13.56
N GLY A 116 -4.41 2.43 14.76
CA GLY A 116 -4.72 1.04 15.08
C GLY A 116 -5.94 0.53 14.34
N HIS A 117 -7.00 1.34 14.19
CA HIS A 117 -8.15 0.96 13.35
C HIS A 117 -7.73 0.76 11.89
N VAL A 118 -6.90 1.65 11.32
CA VAL A 118 -6.42 1.52 9.94
C VAL A 118 -5.54 0.27 9.77
N ILE A 119 -4.62 0.03 10.71
CA ILE A 119 -3.76 -1.16 10.71
C ILE A 119 -4.61 -2.44 10.82
N TYR A 120 -5.57 -2.47 11.74
CA TYR A 120 -6.49 -3.60 11.91
C TYR A 120 -7.24 -3.90 10.61
N GLN A 121 -7.79 -2.86 9.98
CA GLN A 121 -8.51 -3.00 8.72
C GLN A 121 -7.60 -3.49 7.59
N LEU A 122 -6.35 -3.05 7.55
CA LEU A 122 -5.35 -3.47 6.57
C LEU A 122 -4.99 -4.95 6.75
N VAL A 123 -4.72 -5.38 7.98
CA VAL A 123 -4.45 -6.79 8.32
C VAL A 123 -5.64 -7.68 7.96
N LEU A 124 -6.85 -7.25 8.30
CA LEU A 124 -8.06 -8.02 8.03
C LEU A 124 -8.33 -8.16 6.52
N ALA A 125 -8.15 -7.09 5.75
CA ALA A 125 -8.26 -7.15 4.30
C ALA A 125 -7.19 -8.04 3.66
N LEU A 126 -5.97 -8.04 4.20
CA LEU A 126 -4.87 -8.89 3.75
C LEU A 126 -5.16 -10.37 4.01
N LEU A 127 -5.72 -10.70 5.19
CA LEU A 127 -6.19 -12.04 5.53
C LEU A 127 -7.31 -12.49 4.59
N PHE A 128 -8.36 -11.67 4.41
CA PHE A 128 -9.45 -12.01 3.50
C PHE A 128 -8.97 -12.15 2.06
N SER A 129 -8.01 -11.33 1.66
CA SER A 129 -7.41 -11.40 0.34
C SER A 129 -6.65 -12.71 0.11
N PHE A 130 -5.94 -13.19 1.12
CA PHE A 130 -5.30 -14.50 1.09
C PHE A 130 -6.32 -15.63 0.93
N ILE A 131 -7.36 -15.66 1.77
CA ILE A 131 -8.43 -16.67 1.70
C ILE A 131 -9.13 -16.64 0.34
N PHE A 132 -9.44 -15.45 -0.16
CA PHE A 132 -10.08 -15.25 -1.45
C PHE A 132 -9.20 -15.76 -2.59
N SER A 133 -7.91 -15.41 -2.60
CA SER A 133 -6.96 -15.84 -3.63
C SER A 133 -6.79 -17.36 -3.66
N MET A 134 -6.73 -18.02 -2.51
CA MET A 134 -6.67 -19.49 -2.43
C MET A 134 -7.94 -20.18 -2.91
N THR A 135 -9.10 -19.62 -2.55
CA THR A 135 -10.40 -20.23 -2.85
C THR A 135 -10.93 -19.83 -4.23
N TYR A 136 -10.25 -18.88 -4.91
CA TYR A 136 -10.64 -18.33 -6.19
C TYR A 136 -11.06 -19.37 -7.25
N PRO A 137 -10.35 -20.50 -7.45
CA PRO A 137 -10.76 -21.49 -8.44
C PRO A 137 -12.14 -22.11 -8.14
N LYS A 138 -12.43 -22.38 -6.86
CA LYS A 138 -13.70 -22.95 -6.40
C LYS A 138 -14.82 -21.92 -6.46
N LEU A 139 -14.53 -20.68 -6.05
CA LEU A 139 -15.47 -19.55 -6.12
C LEU A 139 -15.90 -19.25 -7.55
N ARG A 140 -14.97 -19.32 -8.52
CA ARG A 140 -15.30 -19.14 -9.93
C ARG A 140 -16.28 -20.22 -10.42
N LEU A 141 -16.05 -21.48 -10.07
CA LEU A 141 -16.93 -22.58 -10.48
C LEU A 141 -18.34 -22.44 -9.87
N TRP A 142 -18.41 -22.11 -8.58
CA TRP A 142 -19.66 -21.87 -7.86
C TRP A 142 -20.42 -20.66 -8.44
N SER A 143 -19.72 -19.58 -8.78
CA SER A 143 -20.31 -18.40 -9.40
C SER A 143 -20.90 -18.67 -10.79
N MET A 144 -20.29 -19.55 -11.59
CA MET A 144 -20.85 -19.95 -12.89
C MET A 144 -22.15 -20.76 -12.75
N ASN A 145 -22.32 -21.51 -11.66
CA ASN A 145 -23.56 -22.23 -11.39
C ASN A 145 -24.70 -21.28 -11.02
N PHE A 146 -24.41 -20.13 -10.41
CA PHE A 146 -25.41 -19.09 -10.11
C PHE A 146 -25.98 -18.41 -11.37
N LEU A 147 -25.25 -18.42 -12.50
CA LEU A 147 -25.76 -17.94 -13.78
C LEU A 147 -26.91 -18.81 -14.35
N HIS A 148 -27.17 -19.98 -13.78
CA HIS A 148 -28.26 -20.89 -14.20
C HIS A 148 -29.53 -20.76 -13.33
N SER A 149 -29.52 -19.86 -12.33
CA SER A 149 -30.67 -19.60 -11.43
C SER A 149 -31.69 -18.63 -12.04
N PRO A 150 -32.98 -18.66 -11.63
CA PRO A 150 -34.02 -17.72 -12.07
C PRO A 150 -33.66 -16.23 -11.93
N PHE A 151 -32.67 -15.88 -11.10
CA PHE A 151 -32.15 -14.51 -10.95
C PHE A 151 -31.03 -14.13 -11.94
N LYS A 152 -30.80 -14.94 -12.98
CA LYS A 152 -29.75 -14.78 -14.01
C LYS A 152 -29.60 -13.35 -14.56
N LYS A 153 -30.70 -12.65 -14.81
CA LYS A 153 -30.66 -11.30 -15.42
C LYS A 153 -30.02 -10.25 -14.50
N ILE A 154 -30.36 -10.26 -13.21
CA ILE A 154 -29.81 -9.29 -12.23
C ILE A 154 -28.37 -9.67 -11.86
N PHE A 155 -28.11 -10.95 -11.61
CA PHE A 155 -26.76 -11.42 -11.26
C PHE A 155 -25.77 -11.34 -12.43
N GLY A 156 -26.22 -11.53 -13.66
CA GLY A 156 -25.38 -11.38 -14.86
C GLY A 156 -24.88 -9.95 -15.04
N GLU A 157 -25.79 -8.97 -14.99
CA GLU A 157 -25.44 -7.55 -15.11
C GLU A 157 -24.53 -7.10 -13.96
N PHE A 158 -24.85 -7.48 -12.71
CA PHE A 158 -24.03 -7.16 -11.56
C PHE A 158 -22.63 -7.79 -11.64
N TYR A 159 -22.53 -9.06 -12.06
CA TYR A 159 -21.25 -9.74 -12.27
C TYR A 159 -20.39 -8.99 -13.29
N ILE A 160 -20.99 -8.56 -14.40
CA ILE A 160 -20.29 -7.83 -15.45
C ILE A 160 -19.72 -6.51 -14.91
N ILE A 161 -20.50 -5.74 -14.15
CA ILE A 161 -20.06 -4.47 -13.56
C ILE A 161 -18.93 -4.70 -12.56
N VAL A 162 -19.12 -5.60 -11.60
CA VAL A 162 -18.13 -5.89 -10.55
C VAL A 162 -16.84 -6.46 -11.13
N HIS A 163 -16.94 -7.38 -12.10
CA HIS A 163 -15.78 -7.95 -12.76
C HIS A 163 -14.95 -6.89 -13.48
N ARG A 164 -15.62 -5.99 -14.23
CA ARG A 164 -14.96 -4.90 -14.96
C ARG A 164 -14.32 -3.90 -14.00
N PHE A 165 -15.02 -3.55 -12.93
CA PHE A 165 -14.49 -2.71 -11.85
C PHE A 165 -13.23 -3.29 -11.22
N ILE A 166 -13.25 -4.57 -10.84
CA ILE A 166 -12.08 -5.27 -10.26
C ILE A 166 -10.89 -5.22 -11.22
N ILE A 167 -11.11 -5.49 -12.51
CA ILE A 167 -10.03 -5.48 -13.50
C ILE A 167 -9.46 -4.08 -13.67
N ILE A 168 -10.30 -3.06 -13.80
CA ILE A 168 -9.87 -1.67 -14.00
C ILE A 168 -9.06 -1.22 -12.77
N LEU A 169 -9.60 -1.38 -11.56
CA LEU A 169 -8.89 -0.98 -10.35
C LEU A 169 -7.60 -1.75 -10.14
N GLY A 170 -7.65 -3.08 -10.28
CA GLY A 170 -6.46 -3.92 -10.15
C GLY A 170 -5.35 -3.51 -11.14
N LYS A 171 -5.73 -3.23 -12.39
CA LYS A 171 -4.79 -2.74 -13.41
C LYS A 171 -4.23 -1.36 -13.11
N LEU A 172 -5.03 -0.43 -12.57
CA LEU A 172 -4.54 0.89 -12.18
C LEU A 172 -3.44 0.77 -11.10
N PHE A 173 -3.66 -0.08 -10.09
CA PHE A 173 -2.66 -0.34 -9.05
C PHE A 173 -1.39 -1.00 -9.60
N GLU A 174 -1.54 -2.01 -10.45
CA GLU A 174 -0.42 -2.72 -11.07
C GLU A 174 0.44 -1.76 -11.91
N ILE A 175 -0.20 -0.95 -12.76
CA ILE A 175 0.48 0.02 -13.61
C ILE A 175 1.20 1.07 -12.76
N GLN A 176 0.57 1.59 -11.70
CA GLN A 176 1.22 2.57 -10.83
C GLN A 176 2.45 2.00 -10.14
N LEU A 177 2.37 0.79 -9.62
CA LEU A 177 3.51 0.17 -8.96
C LEU A 177 4.67 0.01 -9.95
N ILE A 178 4.39 -0.40 -11.19
CA ILE A 178 5.41 -0.47 -12.25
C ILE A 178 6.01 0.91 -12.54
N ILE A 179 5.17 1.95 -12.74
CA ILE A 179 5.64 3.32 -13.01
C ILE A 179 6.49 3.84 -11.86
N CYS A 180 6.04 3.64 -10.62
CA CYS A 180 6.72 4.09 -9.42
C CYS A 180 8.08 3.38 -9.25
N THR A 181 8.13 2.06 -9.45
CA THR A 181 9.37 1.29 -9.43
C THR A 181 10.34 1.75 -10.51
N ILE A 182 9.88 1.99 -11.74
CA ILE A 182 10.73 2.49 -12.83
C ILE A 182 11.29 3.87 -12.50
N ASN A 183 10.43 4.81 -12.06
CA ASN A 183 10.86 6.15 -11.69
C ASN A 183 11.87 6.13 -10.54
N THR A 184 11.59 5.32 -9.52
CA THR A 184 12.48 5.16 -8.37
C THR A 184 13.82 4.54 -8.78
N ALA A 185 13.81 3.53 -9.65
CA ALA A 185 15.04 2.89 -10.13
C ALA A 185 15.90 3.84 -10.97
N LEU A 186 15.28 4.64 -11.85
CA LEU A 186 15.98 5.67 -12.61
C LEU A 186 16.61 6.72 -11.68
N MET A 187 15.83 7.23 -10.73
CA MET A 187 16.32 8.21 -9.76
C MET A 187 17.42 7.64 -8.87
N PHE A 188 17.31 6.39 -8.43
CA PHE A 188 18.35 5.69 -7.69
C PHE A 188 19.66 5.63 -8.49
N LEU A 189 19.60 5.29 -9.78
CA LEU A 189 20.78 5.18 -10.65
C LEU A 189 21.45 6.55 -10.85
N VAL A 190 20.66 7.60 -11.06
CA VAL A 190 21.16 8.98 -11.16
C VAL A 190 21.84 9.42 -9.87
N LEU A 191 21.19 9.21 -8.72
CA LEU A 191 21.74 9.56 -7.41
C LEU A 191 23.01 8.76 -7.07
N LEU A 192 23.08 7.50 -7.49
CA LEU A 192 24.27 6.66 -7.34
C LEU A 192 25.45 7.24 -8.13
N SER A 193 25.19 7.64 -9.39
CA SER A 193 26.22 8.25 -10.24
C SER A 193 26.74 9.58 -9.68
N LEU A 194 25.87 10.33 -8.99
CA LEU A 194 26.19 11.58 -8.32
C LEU A 194 26.89 11.40 -6.95
N HIS A 195 27.14 10.16 -6.50
CA HIS A 195 27.70 9.85 -5.17
C HIS A 195 26.94 10.53 -4.02
N PHE A 196 25.61 10.60 -4.14
CA PHE A 196 24.79 11.32 -3.19
C PHE A 196 24.76 10.59 -1.82
N PRO A 197 25.07 11.26 -0.69
CA PRO A 197 25.25 10.60 0.61
C PRO A 197 23.95 10.03 1.20
N TYR A 198 22.79 10.60 0.84
CA TYR A 198 21.48 10.20 1.37
C TYR A 198 20.65 9.40 0.36
N LEU A 199 21.32 8.45 -0.29
CA LEU A 199 20.76 7.71 -1.43
C LEU A 199 19.52 6.88 -1.05
N LEU A 200 19.57 6.16 0.07
CA LEU A 200 18.48 5.28 0.49
C LEU A 200 17.20 6.03 0.86
N GLY A 201 17.30 7.09 1.65
CA GLY A 201 16.14 7.87 2.10
C GLY A 201 15.52 8.63 0.93
N PHE A 202 16.30 9.22 0.03
CA PHE A 202 15.74 9.83 -1.17
C PHE A 202 15.03 8.82 -2.07
N THR A 203 15.60 7.63 -2.22
CA THR A 203 14.98 6.56 -3.02
C THR A 203 13.65 6.11 -2.42
N ILE A 204 13.59 5.89 -1.10
CA ILE A 204 12.36 5.54 -0.39
C ILE A 204 11.34 6.67 -0.50
N LEU A 205 11.77 7.92 -0.34
CA LEU A 205 10.91 9.10 -0.44
C LEU A 205 10.26 9.20 -1.82
N ILE A 206 11.07 9.11 -2.89
CA ILE A 206 10.59 9.16 -4.28
C ILE A 206 9.61 8.03 -4.55
N PHE A 207 9.88 6.82 -4.03
CA PHE A 207 8.96 5.69 -4.15
C PHE A 207 7.62 5.97 -3.45
N VAL A 208 7.63 6.46 -2.21
CA VAL A 208 6.41 6.77 -1.46
C VAL A 208 5.62 7.89 -2.15
N LEU A 209 6.27 8.95 -2.60
CA LEU A 209 5.63 10.03 -3.36
C LEU A 209 5.03 9.52 -4.68
N GLY A 210 5.71 8.59 -5.35
CA GLY A 210 5.22 7.93 -6.55
C GLY A 210 3.96 7.08 -6.33
N LEU A 211 3.61 6.73 -5.08
CA LEU A 211 2.37 5.99 -4.76
C LEU A 211 1.17 6.90 -4.44
N ILE A 212 1.38 8.19 -4.16
CA ILE A 212 0.32 9.16 -3.81
C ILE A 212 -0.83 9.20 -4.84
N PRO A 213 -0.59 9.17 -6.17
CA PRO A 213 -1.66 9.17 -7.15
C PRO A 213 -2.66 8.01 -6.98
N VAL A 214 -2.19 6.85 -6.53
CA VAL A 214 -3.03 5.66 -6.33
C VAL A 214 -3.85 5.72 -5.04
N PHE A 215 -3.30 6.30 -3.97
CA PHE A 215 -4.10 6.61 -2.79
C PHE A 215 -5.21 7.61 -3.12
N GLY A 216 -4.94 8.57 -4.01
CA GLY A 216 -5.95 9.49 -4.54
C GLY A 216 -7.12 8.76 -5.22
N VAL A 217 -6.84 7.72 -6.01
CA VAL A 217 -7.88 6.91 -6.66
C VAL A 217 -8.74 6.17 -5.64
N VAL A 218 -8.13 5.54 -4.62
CA VAL A 218 -8.87 4.88 -3.52
C VAL A 218 -9.76 5.88 -2.76
N ILE A 219 -9.20 7.03 -2.41
CA ILE A 219 -9.90 8.08 -1.67
C ILE A 219 -11.03 8.68 -2.51
N SER A 220 -10.85 8.80 -3.84
CA SER A 220 -11.90 9.31 -4.75
C SER A 220 -13.00 8.29 -5.06
N LEU A 221 -12.73 7.00 -4.93
CA LEU A 221 -13.71 5.94 -5.21
C LEU A 221 -14.68 5.73 -4.05
N VAL A 222 -14.25 5.99 -2.81
CA VAL A 222 -15.14 5.97 -1.63
C VAL A 222 -16.36 6.88 -1.83
N PRO A 223 -16.24 8.17 -2.21
CA PRO A 223 -17.39 9.02 -2.47
C PRO A 223 -18.17 8.62 -3.73
N LEU A 224 -17.50 8.16 -4.80
CA LEU A 224 -18.18 7.80 -6.05
C LEU A 224 -19.11 6.58 -5.91
N THR A 225 -18.81 5.68 -4.97
CA THR A 225 -19.70 4.55 -4.60
C THR A 225 -20.89 4.93 -3.70
N ILE A 226 -20.92 6.16 -3.16
CA ILE A 226 -22.00 6.66 -2.31
C ILE A 226 -22.99 7.50 -3.13
N THR A 227 -22.53 8.10 -4.23
CA THR A 227 -23.35 8.97 -5.10
C THR A 227 -24.04 8.24 -6.25
N VAL A 228 -23.78 6.94 -6.44
CA VAL A 228 -24.46 6.03 -7.39
C VAL A 228 -25.24 4.99 -6.60
#